data_AF-A0A848HEL1-F1
#
_entry.id   AF-A0A848HEL1-F1
#
_cell.length_a   1.000
_cell.length_b   1.000
_cell.length_c   1.000
_cell.angle_alpha   90.00
_cell.angle_beta   90.00
_cell.angle_gamma   90.00
#
_symmetry.space_group_name_H-M   'P 1'
#
loop_
_entity.id
_entity.type
_entity.pdbx_description
1 polymer ?
#
loop_
_entity_poly.entity_id
_entity_poly.type
_entity_poly.pdbx_seq_one_letter_code
_entity_poly.pdbx_strand_id
1 'polypeptide(L)'
;MTATAHGLVLRATRSPLSGLAFGIACLLVAKMGLLNYDAVAQPSLFLNADSALYYVFWYALGHASFPLLRRAVPSAGFAVAGVLATIGSLWLYFNGGGALLSLLDPIRPGPMHNLASVGLGVAMVAVPIVANIGAARALEEIPVVCEVGRRTLVLCGTEDFTKLVLSQLLLVFGLKLQLIHSLGVTMYAFVALCASALLVGRLLEAYTPAWLGLGKAPARSAAALGADEASARPIGDAKTA
;
A
#
# COMPACT_ATOMS: atom_id res chain seq x y z
N MET A 1 30.95 26.57 13.71
CA MET A 1 31.21 25.53 12.68
C MET A 1 30.36 24.26 12.85
N THR A 2 29.93 23.90 14.06
CA THR A 2 29.07 22.72 14.32
C THR A 2 27.61 22.87 13.86
N ALA A 3 27.02 24.06 13.99
CA ALA A 3 25.64 24.33 13.54
C ALA A 3 25.46 24.28 12.01
N THR A 4 26.48 24.70 11.26
CA THR A 4 26.49 24.64 9.79
C THR A 4 26.66 23.20 9.29
N ALA A 5 27.49 22.39 9.97
CA ALA A 5 27.64 20.97 9.66
C ALA A 5 26.35 20.18 9.94
N HIS A 6 25.70 20.43 11.07
CA HIS A 6 24.43 19.78 11.42
C HIS A 6 23.29 20.17 10.46
N GLY A 7 23.20 21.45 10.09
CA GLY A 7 22.24 21.92 9.09
C GLY A 7 22.50 21.35 7.69
N LEU A 8 23.76 21.14 7.32
CA LEU A 8 24.14 20.51 6.05
C LEU A 8 23.83 19.01 6.05
N VAL A 9 24.06 18.31 7.16
CA VAL A 9 23.70 16.88 7.32
C VAL A 9 22.18 16.70 7.28
N LEU A 10 21.40 17.56 7.94
CA LEU A 10 19.94 17.50 7.89
C LEU A 10 19.37 17.87 6.51
N ARG A 11 20.02 18.78 5.77
CA ARG A 11 19.64 19.09 4.38
C ARG A 11 20.05 17.99 3.43
N ALA A 12 21.23 17.40 3.63
CA ALA A 12 21.70 16.25 2.88
C ALA A 12 20.70 15.10 3.05
N THR A 13 20.40 14.67 4.28
CA THR A 13 19.48 13.55 4.58
C THR A 13 18.03 13.80 4.17
N ARG A 14 17.59 15.06 4.04
CA ARG A 14 16.26 15.41 3.53
C ARG A 14 16.17 15.42 2.00
N SER A 15 17.28 15.37 1.29
CA SER A 15 17.24 15.36 -0.17
C SER A 15 16.82 13.97 -0.68
N PRO A 16 15.85 13.87 -1.60
CA PRO A 16 15.39 12.58 -2.12
C PRO A 16 16.51 11.80 -2.83
N LEU A 17 17.46 12.52 -3.44
CA LEU A 17 18.62 11.94 -4.10
C LEU A 17 19.59 11.27 -3.12
N SER A 18 19.83 11.88 -1.94
CA SER A 18 20.68 11.24 -0.92
C SER A 18 20.05 9.98 -0.35
N GLY A 19 18.73 10.00 -0.13
CA GLY A 19 17.97 8.85 0.35
C GLY A 19 18.02 7.73 -0.67
N LEU A 20 17.88 8.06 -1.96
CA LEU A 20 18.02 7.09 -3.05
C LEU A 20 19.44 6.51 -3.14
N ALA A 21 20.47 7.35 -3.04
CA ALA A 21 21.87 6.88 -3.05
C ALA A 21 22.14 5.92 -1.88
N PHE A 22 21.66 6.27 -0.67
CA PHE A 22 21.73 5.39 0.49
C PHE A 22 20.94 4.09 0.28
N GLY A 23 19.72 4.17 -0.26
CA GLY A 23 18.92 3.00 -0.61
C GLY A 23 19.59 2.09 -1.63
N ILE A 24 20.24 2.64 -2.67
CA ILE A 24 21.03 1.87 -3.64
C ILE A 24 22.20 1.17 -2.95
N ALA A 25 22.92 1.86 -2.06
CA ALA A 25 23.98 1.22 -1.28
C ALA A 25 23.44 0.06 -0.43
N CYS A 26 22.30 0.23 0.24
CA CYS A 26 21.63 -0.84 0.98
C CYS A 26 21.22 -2.02 0.09
N LEU A 27 20.68 -1.75 -1.11
CA LEU A 27 20.34 -2.77 -2.10
C LEU A 27 21.57 -3.58 -2.54
N LEU A 28 22.67 -2.89 -2.85
CA LEU A 28 23.92 -3.53 -3.27
C LEU A 28 24.50 -4.38 -2.14
N VAL A 29 24.47 -3.90 -0.89
CA VAL A 29 24.91 -4.69 0.27
C VAL A 29 24.03 -5.94 0.45
N ALA A 30 22.70 -5.80 0.29
CA ALA A 30 21.74 -6.89 0.45
C ALA A 30 21.80 -7.94 -0.69
N LYS A 31 22.28 -7.59 -1.88
CA LYS A 31 22.25 -8.47 -3.07
C LYS A 31 23.62 -8.84 -3.67
N MET A 32 24.68 -8.06 -3.46
CA MET A 32 25.99 -8.24 -4.12
C MET A 32 27.12 -8.73 -3.20
N GLY A 33 26.84 -9.26 -2.00
CA GLY A 33 27.78 -10.18 -1.34
C GLY A 33 28.49 -9.71 -0.07
N LEU A 34 27.80 -9.04 0.85
CA LEU A 34 28.22 -9.09 2.27
C LEU A 34 27.46 -10.12 3.10
N LEU A 35 26.30 -10.57 2.61
CA LEU A 35 25.51 -11.62 3.20
C LEU A 35 25.40 -12.76 2.20
N ASN A 36 25.85 -13.97 2.58
CA ASN A 36 25.75 -15.17 1.76
C ASN A 36 24.31 -15.73 1.64
N TYR A 37 23.30 -14.87 1.82
CA TYR A 37 21.91 -15.25 1.93
C TYR A 37 21.05 -14.34 1.04
N ASP A 38 20.05 -14.91 0.39
CA ASP A 38 19.08 -14.13 -0.37
C ASP A 38 18.12 -13.44 0.60
N ALA A 39 18.30 -12.12 0.79
CA ALA A 39 17.49 -11.28 1.68
C ALA A 39 15.97 -11.36 1.45
N VAL A 40 15.52 -11.86 0.30
CA VAL A 40 14.11 -12.04 -0.04
C VAL A 40 13.64 -13.48 0.23
N ALA A 41 14.46 -14.49 -0.06
CA ALA A 41 14.05 -15.89 0.02
C ALA A 41 14.37 -16.54 1.38
N GLN A 42 15.48 -16.14 2.01
CA GLN A 42 15.99 -16.72 3.25
C GLN A 42 16.65 -15.65 4.12
N PRO A 43 15.86 -14.83 4.83
CA PRO A 43 16.43 -13.87 5.78
C PRO A 43 17.16 -14.62 6.89
N SER A 44 18.35 -14.17 7.22
CA SER A 44 19.32 -14.91 8.05
C SER A 44 19.95 -14.04 9.13
N LEU A 45 19.94 -12.71 8.97
CA LEU A 45 20.47 -11.83 9.99
C LEU A 45 19.53 -11.70 11.18
N PHE A 46 20.13 -11.36 12.33
CA PHE A 46 19.40 -11.01 13.54
C PHE A 46 18.27 -10.00 13.21
N LEU A 47 17.04 -10.39 13.54
CA LEU A 47 15.81 -9.62 13.28
C LEU A 47 15.50 -9.32 11.80
N ASN A 48 15.96 -10.14 10.85
CA ASN A 48 15.72 -9.96 9.41
C ASN A 48 16.23 -8.60 8.89
N ALA A 49 17.36 -8.14 9.43
CA ALA A 49 17.98 -6.86 9.04
C ALA A 49 18.33 -6.81 7.54
N ASP A 50 18.56 -7.95 6.93
CA ASP A 50 18.77 -8.12 5.49
C ASP A 50 17.54 -7.76 4.65
N SER A 51 16.36 -8.28 5.01
CA SER A 51 15.11 -7.85 4.36
C SER A 51 14.85 -6.36 4.60
N ALA A 52 15.14 -5.86 5.80
CA ALA A 52 14.98 -4.44 6.12
C ALA A 52 15.83 -3.54 5.21
N LEU A 53 17.10 -3.88 4.98
CA LEU A 53 17.98 -3.16 4.04
C LEU A 53 17.43 -3.17 2.60
N TYR A 54 16.86 -4.30 2.16
CA TYR A 54 16.20 -4.38 0.87
C TYR A 54 14.97 -3.47 0.78
N TYR A 55 14.16 -3.37 1.83
CA TYR A 55 13.00 -2.47 1.85
C TYR A 55 13.38 -0.98 1.90
N VAL A 56 14.50 -0.62 2.53
CA VAL A 56 14.99 0.77 2.56
C VAL A 56 15.15 1.33 1.15
N PHE A 57 15.64 0.52 0.19
CA PHE A 57 15.71 0.91 -1.21
C PHE A 57 14.34 1.28 -1.78
N TRP A 58 13.33 0.44 -1.58
CA TRP A 58 11.98 0.69 -2.09
C TRP A 58 11.32 1.92 -1.47
N TYR A 59 11.52 2.16 -0.18
CA TYR A 59 11.06 3.38 0.47
C TYR A 59 11.75 4.63 -0.10
N ALA A 60 13.07 4.59 -0.27
CA ALA A 60 13.83 5.68 -0.84
C ALA A 60 13.44 5.96 -2.30
N LEU A 61 13.27 4.91 -3.11
CA LEU A 61 12.81 5.00 -4.48
C LEU A 61 11.39 5.57 -4.56
N GLY A 62 10.49 5.12 -3.70
CA GLY A 62 9.13 5.66 -3.60
C GLY A 62 9.14 7.16 -3.26
N HIS A 63 9.92 7.56 -2.27
CA HIS A 63 10.06 8.98 -1.90
C HIS A 63 10.63 9.84 -3.04
N ALA A 64 11.67 9.36 -3.72
CA ALA A 64 12.28 10.07 -4.83
C ALA A 64 11.39 10.14 -6.08
N SER A 65 10.63 9.08 -6.36
CA SER A 65 9.74 8.99 -7.52
C SER A 65 8.36 9.62 -7.29
N PHE A 66 7.97 9.89 -6.04
CA PHE A 66 6.65 10.40 -5.68
C PHE A 66 6.21 11.66 -6.46
N PRO A 67 7.06 12.69 -6.67
CA PRO A 67 6.66 13.88 -7.44
C PRO A 67 6.35 13.57 -8.90
N LEU A 68 7.06 12.61 -9.50
CA LEU A 68 6.85 12.16 -10.87
C LEU A 68 5.58 11.32 -10.95
N LEU A 69 5.41 10.36 -10.04
CA LEU A 69 4.22 9.52 -9.93
C LEU A 69 2.97 10.38 -9.75
N ARG A 70 2.98 11.37 -8.85
CA ARG A 70 1.83 12.26 -8.64
C ARG A 70 1.35 12.95 -9.92
N ARG A 71 2.26 13.30 -10.83
CA ARG A 71 1.94 13.92 -12.13
C ARG A 71 1.52 12.89 -13.18
N ALA A 72 2.16 11.72 -13.20
CA ALA A 72 1.92 10.69 -14.20
C ALA A 72 0.63 9.90 -13.94
N VAL A 73 0.30 9.64 -12.68
CA VAL A 73 -0.78 8.74 -12.30
C VAL A 73 -2.18 9.16 -12.83
N PRO A 74 -2.55 10.45 -12.87
CA PRO A 74 -3.82 10.87 -13.49
C PRO A 74 -3.86 10.74 -15.02
N SER A 75 -2.74 10.45 -15.69
CA SER A 75 -2.69 10.38 -17.15
C SER A 75 -3.23 9.04 -17.67
N ALA A 76 -3.87 9.05 -18.84
CA ALA A 76 -4.32 7.84 -19.52
C ALA A 76 -3.16 6.87 -19.82
N GLY A 77 -1.96 7.39 -20.09
CA GLY A 77 -0.76 6.58 -20.29
C GLY A 77 -0.40 5.74 -19.05
N PHE A 78 -0.60 6.29 -17.85
CA PHE A 78 -0.37 5.54 -16.62
C PHE A 78 -1.44 4.46 -16.39
N ALA A 79 -2.69 4.71 -16.77
CA ALA A 79 -3.74 3.68 -16.72
C ALA A 79 -3.38 2.49 -17.61
N VAL A 80 -2.92 2.73 -18.84
CA VAL A 80 -2.41 1.67 -19.75
C VAL A 80 -1.23 0.94 -19.12
N ALA A 81 -0.27 1.68 -18.57
CA ALA A 81 0.87 1.08 -17.87
C ALA A 81 0.45 0.21 -16.67
N GLY A 82 -0.56 0.64 -15.90
CA GLY A 82 -1.13 -0.13 -14.80
C GLY A 82 -1.80 -1.43 -15.25
N VAL A 83 -2.54 -1.41 -16.37
CA VAL A 83 -3.14 -2.62 -16.97
C VAL A 83 -2.05 -3.57 -17.46
N LEU A 84 -1.06 -3.07 -18.19
CA LEU A 84 0.08 -3.89 -18.66
C LEU A 84 0.87 -4.48 -17.49
N ALA A 85 1.09 -3.69 -16.43
CA ALA A 85 1.76 -4.14 -15.22
C ALA A 85 0.94 -5.21 -14.48
N THR A 86 -0.40 -5.12 -14.50
CA THR A 86 -1.29 -6.13 -13.93
C THR A 86 -1.20 -7.45 -14.71
N ILE A 87 -1.23 -7.40 -16.04
CA ILE A 87 -1.02 -8.57 -16.91
C ILE A 87 0.37 -9.18 -16.65
N GLY A 88 1.41 -8.35 -16.57
CA GLY A 88 2.77 -8.79 -16.26
C GLY A 88 2.88 -9.44 -14.87
N SER A 89 2.18 -8.89 -13.88
CA SER A 89 2.14 -9.45 -12.51
C SER A 89 1.42 -10.80 -12.48
N LEU A 90 0.32 -10.95 -13.22
CA LEU A 90 -0.39 -12.23 -13.37
C LEU A 90 0.50 -13.26 -14.07
N TRP A 91 1.19 -12.87 -15.15
CA TRP A 91 2.13 -13.74 -15.83
C TRP A 91 3.26 -14.19 -14.89
N LEU A 92 3.84 -13.27 -14.12
CA LEU A 92 4.89 -13.56 -13.14
C LEU A 92 4.39 -14.47 -12.02
N TYR A 93 3.14 -14.30 -11.58
CA TYR A 93 2.51 -15.16 -10.57
C TYR A 93 2.39 -16.62 -11.05
N PHE A 94 1.98 -16.84 -12.31
CA PHE A 94 1.80 -18.20 -12.84
C PHE A 94 3.10 -18.86 -13.33
N ASN A 95 4.02 -18.10 -13.92
CA ASN A 95 5.26 -18.63 -14.51
C ASN A 95 6.46 -18.56 -13.56
N GLY A 96 6.35 -17.80 -12.47
CA GLY A 96 7.43 -17.58 -11.50
C GLY A 96 8.54 -16.67 -12.03
N GLY A 97 9.45 -16.27 -11.14
CA GLY A 97 10.61 -15.44 -11.49
C GLY A 97 11.66 -16.17 -12.33
N GLY A 98 11.72 -17.51 -12.24
CA GLY A 98 12.73 -18.32 -12.94
C GLY A 98 12.72 -18.15 -14.45
N ALA A 99 11.54 -18.06 -15.07
CA ALA A 99 11.40 -17.85 -16.51
C ALA A 99 11.95 -16.50 -16.98
N LEU A 100 11.91 -15.47 -16.13
CA LEU A 100 12.52 -14.18 -16.45
C LEU A 100 14.04 -14.22 -16.21
N LEU A 101 14.49 -14.89 -15.14
CA LEU A 101 15.91 -15.07 -14.84
C LEU A 101 16.63 -15.84 -15.95
N SER A 102 15.98 -16.80 -16.62
CA SER A 102 16.56 -17.50 -17.77
C SER A 102 16.86 -16.61 -18.98
N LEU A 103 16.30 -15.39 -19.06
CA LEU A 103 16.75 -14.41 -20.08
C LEU A 103 18.19 -13.95 -19.85
N LEU A 104 18.75 -14.17 -18.65
CA LEU A 104 20.14 -13.84 -18.32
C LEU A 104 21.12 -14.99 -18.61
N ASP A 105 20.64 -16.19 -18.94
CA ASP A 105 21.47 -17.36 -19.26
C ASP A 105 22.48 -17.11 -20.40
N PRO A 106 22.17 -16.32 -21.45
CA PRO A 106 23.14 -15.98 -22.48
C PRO A 106 24.30 -15.09 -22.01
N ILE A 107 24.16 -14.43 -20.85
CA ILE A 107 25.16 -13.51 -20.30
C ILE A 107 26.16 -14.29 -19.47
N ARG A 108 27.44 -14.28 -19.89
CA ARG A 108 28.52 -14.96 -19.16
C ARG A 108 28.57 -14.55 -17.68
N PRO A 109 28.80 -15.50 -16.76
CA PRO A 109 28.93 -15.21 -15.34
C PRO A 109 30.10 -14.24 -15.11
N GLY A 110 29.81 -13.13 -14.44
CA GLY A 110 30.73 -12.02 -14.23
C GLY A 110 30.02 -10.82 -13.59
N PRO A 111 30.71 -9.68 -13.40
CA PRO A 111 30.12 -8.51 -12.74
C PRO A 111 28.90 -7.95 -13.50
N MET A 112 28.92 -8.04 -14.84
CA MET A 112 27.79 -7.65 -15.68
C MET A 112 26.56 -8.55 -15.48
N HIS A 113 26.76 -9.85 -15.28
CA HIS A 113 25.67 -10.79 -14.98
C HIS A 113 25.04 -10.46 -13.62
N ASN A 114 25.86 -10.16 -12.60
CA ASN A 114 25.37 -9.79 -11.27
C ASN A 114 24.60 -8.46 -11.28
N LEU A 115 25.07 -7.47 -12.05
CA LEU A 115 24.35 -6.20 -12.18
C LEU A 115 23.02 -6.37 -12.92
N ALA A 116 23.02 -7.19 -13.98
CA ALA A 116 21.81 -7.50 -14.74
C ALA A 116 20.80 -8.31 -13.91
N SER A 117 21.24 -9.25 -13.09
CA SER A 117 20.37 -10.02 -12.19
C SER A 117 19.74 -9.15 -11.11
N VAL A 118 20.50 -8.22 -10.51
CA VAL A 118 19.95 -7.22 -9.57
C VAL A 118 18.93 -6.32 -10.27
N GLY A 119 19.25 -5.81 -11.46
CA GLY A 119 18.35 -4.97 -12.24
C GLY A 119 17.04 -5.68 -12.59
N LEU A 120 17.12 -6.94 -13.02
CA LEU A 120 15.96 -7.76 -13.32
C LEU A 120 15.14 -8.05 -12.07
N GLY A 121 15.77 -8.35 -10.94
CA GLY A 121 15.09 -8.54 -9.65
C GLY A 121 14.34 -7.29 -9.19
N VAL A 122 14.95 -6.11 -9.37
CA VAL A 122 14.26 -4.83 -9.12
C VAL A 122 13.06 -4.68 -10.07
N ALA A 123 13.21 -4.98 -11.36
CA ALA A 123 12.12 -4.90 -12.32
C ALA A 123 10.94 -5.83 -11.97
N MET A 124 11.23 -7.08 -11.58
CA MET A 124 10.23 -8.05 -11.13
C MET A 124 9.37 -7.54 -9.97
N VAL A 125 9.92 -6.73 -9.08
CA VAL A 125 9.20 -6.13 -7.94
C VAL A 125 8.56 -4.79 -8.33
N ALA A 126 9.17 -4.02 -9.23
CA ALA A 126 8.60 -2.76 -9.71
C ALA A 126 7.29 -2.98 -10.48
N VAL A 127 7.18 -4.05 -11.27
CA VAL A 127 5.97 -4.39 -12.04
C VAL A 127 4.72 -4.52 -11.13
N PRO A 128 4.70 -5.36 -10.09
CA PRO A 128 3.55 -5.45 -9.19
C PRO A 128 3.31 -4.19 -8.38
N ILE A 129 4.34 -3.37 -8.09
CA ILE A 129 4.13 -2.06 -7.47
C ILE A 129 3.32 -1.14 -8.41
N VAL A 130 3.69 -1.07 -9.68
CA VAL A 130 2.95 -0.27 -10.68
C VAL A 130 1.53 -0.81 -10.86
N ALA A 131 1.37 -2.13 -10.90
CA ALA A 131 0.06 -2.78 -10.95
C ALA A 131 -0.81 -2.37 -9.76
N ASN A 132 -0.27 -2.41 -8.54
CA ASN A 132 -0.98 -2.01 -7.32
C ASN A 132 -1.34 -0.52 -7.32
N ILE A 133 -0.46 0.37 -7.79
CA ILE A 133 -0.79 1.80 -7.91
C ILE A 133 -1.91 2.01 -8.93
N GLY A 134 -1.87 1.30 -10.06
CA GLY A 134 -2.94 1.33 -11.07
C GLY A 134 -4.27 0.82 -10.51
N ALA A 135 -4.26 -0.30 -9.80
CA ALA A 135 -5.44 -0.86 -9.15
C ALA A 135 -6.01 0.08 -8.08
N ALA A 136 -5.15 0.69 -7.26
CA ALA A 136 -5.57 1.67 -6.25
C ALA A 136 -6.29 2.88 -6.88
N ARG A 137 -5.85 3.32 -8.08
CA ARG A 137 -6.55 4.38 -8.82
C ARG A 137 -7.89 3.95 -9.38
N ALA A 138 -8.00 2.73 -9.90
CA ALA A 138 -9.28 2.20 -10.35
C ALA A 138 -10.29 2.08 -9.19
N LEU A 139 -9.81 1.82 -7.98
CA LEU A 139 -10.63 1.71 -6.77
C LEU A 139 -10.93 3.05 -6.07
N GLU A 140 -10.31 4.15 -6.51
CA GLU A 140 -10.48 5.49 -5.90
C GLU A 140 -11.94 5.97 -5.97
N GLU A 141 -12.70 5.53 -6.99
CA GLU A 141 -14.11 5.87 -7.18
C GLU A 141 -15.03 5.22 -6.15
N ILE A 142 -14.59 4.17 -5.44
CA ILE A 142 -15.40 3.44 -4.46
C ILE A 142 -15.24 4.10 -3.09
N PRO A 143 -16.27 4.80 -2.55
CA PRO A 143 -16.13 5.59 -1.33
C PRO A 143 -15.73 4.76 -0.11
N VAL A 144 -16.22 3.51 -0.04
CA VAL A 144 -15.89 2.57 1.04
C VAL A 144 -14.40 2.24 1.03
N VAL A 145 -13.82 1.97 -0.15
CA VAL A 145 -12.40 1.63 -0.27
C VAL A 145 -11.52 2.83 0.04
N CYS A 146 -11.92 4.03 -0.38
CA CYS A 146 -11.22 5.27 -0.06
C CYS A 146 -11.22 5.54 1.45
N GLU A 147 -12.37 5.38 2.13
CA GLU A 147 -12.47 5.58 3.57
C GLU A 147 -11.66 4.53 4.36
N VAL A 148 -11.70 3.28 3.91
CA VAL A 148 -10.85 2.21 4.42
C VAL A 148 -9.36 2.57 4.25
N GLY A 149 -8.96 3.03 3.07
CA GLY A 149 -7.59 3.46 2.78
C GLY A 149 -7.11 4.58 3.71
N ARG A 150 -7.98 5.56 3.98
CA ARG A 150 -7.70 6.69 4.88
C ARG A 150 -7.51 6.28 6.34
N ARG A 151 -8.14 5.17 6.75
CA ARG A 151 -8.09 4.62 8.12
C ARG A 151 -7.07 3.50 8.30
N THR A 152 -6.26 3.18 7.29
CA THR A 152 -5.34 2.03 7.28
C THR A 152 -4.46 1.92 8.53
N LEU A 153 -3.88 3.01 9.03
CA LEU A 153 -3.04 3.00 10.24
C LEU A 153 -3.78 2.50 11.49
N VAL A 154 -5.06 2.82 11.65
CA VAL A 154 -5.89 2.31 12.75
C VAL A 154 -6.38 0.89 12.44
N LEU A 155 -6.66 0.62 11.16
CA LEU A 155 -7.20 -0.65 10.70
C LEU A 155 -6.19 -1.81 10.75
N CYS A 156 -4.90 -1.59 10.55
CA CYS A 156 -3.92 -2.67 10.59
C CYS A 156 -3.85 -3.37 11.96
N GLY A 157 -4.08 -2.63 13.06
CA GLY A 157 -4.16 -3.22 14.40
C GLY A 157 -5.49 -3.91 14.68
N THR A 158 -6.60 -3.34 14.20
CA THR A 158 -7.95 -3.90 14.41
C THR A 158 -8.26 -5.05 13.45
N GLU A 159 -7.60 -5.12 12.30
CA GLU A 159 -7.69 -6.22 11.33
C GLU A 159 -7.23 -7.53 11.98
N ASP A 160 -6.08 -7.52 12.66
CA ASP A 160 -5.52 -8.72 13.28
C ASP A 160 -6.44 -9.23 14.42
N PHE A 161 -6.96 -8.30 15.21
CA PHE A 161 -8.01 -8.61 16.20
C PHE A 161 -9.27 -9.19 15.53
N THR A 162 -9.73 -8.59 14.42
CA THR A 162 -10.92 -9.06 13.70
C THR A 162 -10.71 -10.45 13.12
N LYS A 163 -9.52 -10.75 12.57
CA LYS A 163 -9.16 -12.09 12.09
C LYS A 163 -9.19 -13.12 13.22
N LEU A 164 -8.62 -12.77 14.38
CA LEU A 164 -8.66 -13.64 15.55
C LEU A 164 -10.10 -13.92 15.98
N VAL A 165 -10.93 -12.90 16.17
CA VAL A 165 -12.34 -13.07 16.56
C VAL A 165 -13.11 -13.89 15.52
N LEU A 166 -12.95 -13.58 14.23
CA LEU A 166 -13.63 -14.31 13.15
C LEU A 166 -13.21 -15.78 13.10
N SER A 167 -11.92 -16.07 13.31
CA SER A 167 -11.41 -17.44 13.35
C SER A 167 -11.99 -18.24 14.52
N GLN A 168 -12.12 -17.61 15.70
CA GLN A 168 -12.72 -18.25 16.88
C GLN A 168 -14.22 -18.45 16.72
N LEU A 169 -14.94 -17.50 16.12
CA LEU A 169 -16.36 -17.63 15.83
C LEU A 169 -16.63 -18.81 14.89
N LEU A 170 -15.86 -18.93 13.80
CA LEU A 170 -15.99 -20.07 12.88
C LEU A 170 -15.74 -21.41 13.60
N LEU A 171 -14.77 -21.45 14.50
CA LEU A 171 -14.45 -22.64 15.28
C LEU A 171 -15.62 -23.07 16.20
N VAL A 172 -16.33 -22.13 16.81
CA VAL A 172 -17.53 -22.42 17.63
C VAL A 172 -18.63 -23.09 16.81
N PHE A 173 -18.76 -22.75 15.52
CA PHE A 173 -19.69 -23.42 14.60
C PHE A 173 -19.12 -24.70 13.97
N GLY A 174 -17.93 -25.14 14.40
CA GLY A 174 -17.26 -26.32 13.85
C GLY A 174 -16.68 -26.11 12.44
N LEU A 175 -16.59 -24.86 11.97
CA LEU A 175 -16.03 -24.51 10.66
C LEU A 175 -14.53 -24.20 10.79
N LYS A 176 -13.71 -24.86 9.97
CA LYS A 176 -12.27 -24.59 9.87
C LYS A 176 -11.95 -23.95 8.52
N LEU A 177 -11.63 -22.66 8.52
CA LEU A 177 -11.19 -21.97 7.32
C LEU A 177 -9.75 -22.37 6.98
N GLN A 178 -9.55 -23.10 5.88
CA GLN A 178 -8.23 -23.42 5.36
C GLN A 178 -7.93 -22.57 4.14
N LEU A 179 -7.05 -21.58 4.31
CA LEU A 179 -6.58 -20.71 3.24
C LEU A 179 -5.35 -21.35 2.59
N ILE A 180 -5.56 -22.10 1.51
CA ILE A 180 -4.49 -22.84 0.82
C ILE A 180 -3.74 -21.93 -0.16
N HIS A 181 -4.43 -20.99 -0.79
CA HIS A 181 -3.86 -20.12 -1.83
C HIS A 181 -3.60 -18.71 -1.31
N SER A 182 -2.48 -18.11 -1.72
CA SER A 182 -2.10 -16.74 -1.38
C SER A 182 -3.16 -15.71 -1.78
N LEU A 183 -3.84 -15.91 -2.91
CA LEU A 183 -4.97 -15.07 -3.31
C LEU A 183 -6.12 -15.13 -2.31
N GLY A 184 -6.44 -16.33 -1.82
CA GLY A 184 -7.46 -16.53 -0.80
C GLY A 184 -7.13 -15.80 0.50
N VAL A 185 -5.85 -15.83 0.92
CA VAL A 185 -5.36 -15.07 2.08
C VAL A 185 -5.57 -13.58 1.88
N THR A 186 -5.22 -13.03 0.72
CA THR A 186 -5.40 -11.60 0.42
C THR A 186 -6.88 -11.20 0.38
N MET A 187 -7.74 -12.01 -0.22
CA MET A 187 -9.19 -11.76 -0.24
C MET A 187 -9.79 -11.82 1.16
N TYR A 188 -9.38 -12.82 1.97
CA TYR A 188 -9.80 -12.93 3.36
C TYR A 188 -9.35 -11.73 4.19
N ALA A 189 -8.10 -11.29 4.04
CA ALA A 189 -7.59 -10.10 4.70
C ALA A 189 -8.38 -8.85 4.29
N PHE A 190 -8.70 -8.68 3.00
CA PHE A 190 -9.52 -7.57 2.53
C PHE A 190 -10.93 -7.58 3.14
N VAL A 191 -11.58 -8.75 3.23
CA VAL A 191 -12.89 -8.88 3.86
C VAL A 191 -12.81 -8.57 5.36
N ALA A 192 -11.80 -9.10 6.06
CA ALA A 192 -11.58 -8.82 7.48
C ALA A 192 -11.33 -7.33 7.73
N LEU A 193 -10.57 -6.68 6.84
CA LEU A 193 -10.26 -5.25 6.91
C LEU A 193 -11.52 -4.40 6.64
N CYS A 194 -12.36 -4.78 5.66
CA CYS A 194 -13.67 -4.16 5.43
C CYS A 194 -14.60 -4.32 6.65
N ALA A 195 -14.70 -5.53 7.20
CA ALA A 195 -15.51 -5.80 8.38
C ALA A 195 -15.02 -5.01 9.59
N SER A 196 -13.70 -4.95 9.80
CA SER A 196 -13.08 -4.14 10.85
C SER A 196 -13.38 -2.66 10.66
N ALA A 197 -13.35 -2.13 9.43
CA ALA A 197 -13.65 -0.73 9.16
C ALA A 197 -15.12 -0.38 9.44
N LEU A 198 -16.04 -1.28 9.08
CA LEU A 198 -17.47 -1.06 9.29
C LEU A 198 -17.90 -1.24 10.75
N LEU A 199 -17.32 -2.21 11.46
CA LEU A 199 -17.67 -2.51 12.85
C LEU A 199 -16.83 -1.68 13.83
N VAL A 200 -15.52 -1.96 13.87
CA VAL A 200 -14.60 -1.37 14.83
C VAL A 200 -14.34 0.09 14.52
N GLY A 201 -14.18 0.44 13.22
CA GLY A 201 -13.97 1.82 12.80
C GLY A 201 -15.13 2.74 13.18
N ARG A 202 -16.38 2.32 12.98
CA ARG A 202 -17.56 3.11 13.38
C ARG A 202 -17.72 3.20 14.89
N LEU A 203 -17.42 2.13 15.63
CA LEU A 203 -17.43 2.14 17.10
C LEU A 203 -16.36 3.09 17.66
N LEU A 204 -15.13 3.03 17.14
CA LEU A 204 -14.04 3.92 17.55
C LEU A 204 -14.36 5.39 17.26
N GLU A 205 -15.04 5.69 16.16
CA GLU A 205 -15.50 7.05 15.87
C GLU A 205 -16.56 7.54 16.86
N ALA A 206 -17.48 6.66 17.26
CA ALA A 206 -18.53 6.98 18.21
C ALA A 206 -17.99 7.24 19.63
N TYR A 207 -17.00 6.45 20.07
CA TYR A 207 -16.54 6.47 21.47
C TYR A 207 -15.21 7.20 21.69
N THR A 208 -14.31 7.21 20.71
CA THR A 208 -12.94 7.75 20.85
C THR A 208 -12.44 8.46 19.58
N PRO A 209 -13.11 9.52 19.11
CA PRO A 209 -12.72 10.23 17.87
C PRO A 209 -11.31 10.84 17.96
N ALA A 210 -10.84 11.18 19.16
CA ALA A 210 -9.50 11.74 19.38
C ALA A 210 -8.35 10.78 19.02
N TRP A 211 -8.58 9.46 19.11
CA TRP A 211 -7.55 8.44 18.87
C TRP A 211 -7.33 8.17 17.38
N LEU A 212 -8.31 8.52 16.55
CA LEU A 212 -8.25 8.33 15.10
C LEU A 212 -7.39 9.40 14.39
N GLY A 213 -6.89 10.41 15.11
CA GLY A 213 -6.16 11.53 14.48
C GLY A 213 -7.01 12.34 13.49
N LEU A 214 -8.30 12.02 13.39
CA LEU A 214 -9.31 12.76 12.65
C LEU A 214 -9.61 14.01 13.46
N GLY A 215 -8.85 15.09 13.20
CA GLY A 215 -9.19 16.41 13.72
C GLY A 215 -10.67 16.67 13.51
N LYS A 216 -11.36 17.13 14.58
CA LYS A 216 -12.82 17.35 14.66
C LYS A 216 -13.45 17.53 13.27
N ALA A 217 -14.20 16.52 12.81
CA ALA A 217 -15.06 16.72 11.66
C ALA A 217 -15.94 17.95 11.94
N PRO A 218 -16.10 18.90 10.99
CA PRO A 218 -16.97 20.04 11.20
C PRO A 218 -18.38 19.49 11.45
N ALA A 219 -19.00 19.91 12.54
CA ALA A 219 -20.35 19.57 12.91
C ALA A 219 -21.32 20.06 11.81
N ARG A 220 -21.53 19.26 10.77
CA ARG A 220 -22.58 19.45 9.78
C ARG A 220 -23.09 18.08 9.34
N SER A 221 -24.28 17.76 9.84
CA SER A 221 -25.33 16.98 9.17
C SER A 221 -26.22 16.17 10.15
N ALA A 222 -26.48 16.69 11.36
CA ALA A 222 -27.69 16.34 12.10
C ALA A 222 -28.80 17.40 11.94
N ALA A 223 -28.45 18.62 11.52
CA ALA A 223 -29.40 19.72 11.32
C ALA A 223 -30.06 19.75 9.93
N ALA A 224 -29.60 18.95 8.97
CA ALA A 224 -30.14 18.92 7.60
C ALA A 224 -31.31 17.94 7.42
N LEU A 225 -31.58 17.08 8.41
CA LEU A 225 -32.69 16.11 8.37
C LEU A 225 -33.95 16.59 9.14
N GLY A 226 -33.92 17.79 9.75
CA GLY A 226 -35.05 18.36 10.48
C GLY A 226 -35.67 19.61 9.85
N ALA A 227 -35.14 20.09 8.71
CA ALA A 227 -35.58 21.33 8.08
C ALA A 227 -36.50 21.13 6.87
N ASP A 228 -36.63 19.91 6.35
CA ASP A 228 -37.44 19.62 5.14
C ASP A 228 -38.89 19.21 5.46
N GLU A 229 -39.26 18.98 6.74
CA GLU A 229 -40.64 18.68 7.14
C GLU A 229 -41.50 19.91 7.43
N ALA A 230 -40.93 21.13 7.45
CA ALA A 230 -41.67 22.35 7.77
C ALA A 230 -42.22 23.12 6.54
N SER A 231 -41.94 22.66 5.31
CA SER A 231 -42.39 23.33 4.07
C SER A 231 -43.41 22.50 3.30
N ALA A 232 -44.45 22.02 3.98
CA ALA A 232 -45.60 21.35 3.37
C ALA A 232 -46.90 22.16 3.57
N ARG A 233 -47.18 23.04 2.59
CA ARG A 233 -48.52 23.47 2.10
C ARG A 233 -49.39 24.38 3.00
N PRO A 234 -50.37 25.16 2.46
CA PRO A 234 -51.12 24.89 1.24
C PRO A 234 -51.33 26.03 0.23
N ILE A 235 -51.66 25.53 -0.97
CA ILE A 235 -52.35 26.13 -2.10
C ILE A 235 -53.69 26.73 -1.64
N GLY A 236 -54.03 27.94 -2.08
CA GLY A 236 -55.38 28.49 -1.97
C GLY A 236 -55.50 29.98 -2.30
N ASP A 237 -56.17 30.24 -3.43
CA ASP A 237 -57.14 31.32 -3.64
C ASP A 237 -56.71 32.69 -4.22
N ALA A 238 -56.91 32.79 -5.53
CA ALA A 238 -57.73 33.78 -6.24
C ALA A 238 -58.03 35.15 -5.57
N LYS A 239 -57.72 36.24 -6.30
CA LYS A 239 -58.74 37.22 -6.77
C LYS A 239 -58.12 38.39 -7.57
N THR A 240 -58.66 38.58 -8.77
CA THR A 240 -59.11 39.86 -9.39
C THR A 240 -58.37 41.16 -9.09
N ALA A 241 -57.80 41.78 -10.11
CA ALA A 241 -58.25 43.04 -10.73
C ALA A 241 -57.44 43.32 -12.00
#